data_AF-A0AB34QH59-F1
#
_entry.id   AF-A0AB34QH59-F1
#
_cell.length_a   1.000
_cell.length_b   1.000
_cell.length_c   1.000
_cell.angle_alpha   90.00
_cell.angle_beta   90.00
_cell.angle_gamma   90.00
#
_symmetry.space_group_name_H-M   'P 1'
#
loop_
_entity.id
_entity.type
_entity.pdbx_description
1 polymer ?
#
loop_
_entity_poly.entity_id
_entity_poly.type
_entity_poly.pdbx_seq_one_letter_code
_entity_poly.pdbx_strand_id
1 'polypeptide(L)'
;MNVQVKPARREIAPAIVATELTTDTLLELSMREIGAIHVKGYYPVDVADRAASRCIDHPKLGHYNKKYTSSVGRICTPHIDSEWDPLAARKYHDEAVENIQDLRTLFAPHLTPADKIRLQLQEFWPGGANIQRLHGHSCFVGAIRVFRPSSSRFYPHNDTIIEESDAPELAGIEEQMVANMYLRTPKQGGDLQLWLRDPTPEEMVKIRDVEGLLPDEVEQAPLVIHPDAGDLIIFSSRMLHAVTPSDESYRIGMAAFIGCYGSDRPLTYWS
;
A
#
# COMPACT_ATOMS: atom_id res chain seq x y z
N MET A 1 -36.14 0.53 -19.57
CA MET A 1 -34.98 0.96 -18.76
C MET A 1 -33.78 0.20 -19.27
N ASN A 2 -32.88 0.85 -20.01
CA ASN A 2 -31.62 0.24 -20.40
C ASN A 2 -30.77 0.12 -19.13
N VAL A 3 -30.60 -1.10 -18.64
CA VAL A 3 -29.59 -1.41 -17.64
C VAL A 3 -28.26 -1.19 -18.35
N GLN A 4 -27.63 -0.04 -18.13
CA GLN A 4 -26.28 0.22 -18.59
C GLN A 4 -25.38 -0.79 -17.87
N VAL A 5 -24.92 -1.79 -18.60
CA VAL A 5 -23.97 -2.77 -18.08
C VAL A 5 -22.70 -2.00 -17.74
N LYS A 6 -22.38 -1.88 -16.44
CA LYS A 6 -21.08 -1.33 -16.02
C LYS A 6 -19.99 -2.15 -16.74
N PRO A 7 -19.02 -1.52 -17.41
CA PRO A 7 -17.93 -2.25 -18.04
C PRO A 7 -17.23 -3.12 -17.00
N ALA A 8 -16.95 -4.38 -17.35
CA ALA A 8 -16.24 -5.28 -16.47
C ALA A 8 -14.78 -4.80 -16.32
N ARG A 9 -14.25 -4.88 -15.10
CA ARG A 9 -12.83 -4.62 -14.84
C ARG A 9 -11.96 -5.63 -15.58
N ARG A 10 -10.78 -5.22 -16.02
CA ARG A 10 -9.80 -6.13 -16.64
C ARG A 10 -9.19 -7.08 -15.62
N GLU A 11 -9.09 -8.36 -15.98
CA GLU A 11 -8.36 -9.35 -15.18
C GLU A 11 -6.85 -9.10 -15.22
N ILE A 12 -6.34 -8.66 -16.38
CA ILE A 12 -4.95 -8.30 -16.61
C ILE A 12 -4.88 -6.81 -16.98
N ALA A 13 -4.17 -6.02 -16.19
CA ALA A 13 -3.91 -4.61 -16.47
C ALA A 13 -2.79 -4.47 -17.52
N PRO A 14 -2.82 -3.45 -18.38
CA PRO A 14 -1.70 -3.15 -19.27
C PRO A 14 -0.54 -2.52 -18.50
N ALA A 15 0.69 -2.66 -19.01
CA ALA A 15 1.90 -2.03 -18.45
C ALA A 15 1.98 -0.53 -18.77
N ILE A 16 0.88 0.19 -18.53
CA ILE A 16 0.76 1.63 -18.72
C ILE A 16 0.87 2.30 -17.36
N VAL A 17 1.70 3.34 -17.29
CA VAL A 17 1.91 4.14 -16.07
C VAL A 17 1.49 5.58 -16.35
N ALA A 18 0.48 6.04 -15.62
CA ALA A 18 0.11 7.45 -15.63
C ALA A 18 1.09 8.26 -14.76
N THR A 19 1.45 9.47 -15.20
CA THR A 19 2.45 10.31 -14.50
C THR A 19 1.83 11.35 -13.56
N GLU A 20 0.50 11.45 -13.54
CA GLU A 20 -0.24 12.44 -12.77
C GLU A 20 -1.36 11.78 -11.98
N LEU A 21 -1.62 12.31 -10.78
CA LEU A 21 -2.75 11.94 -9.95
C LEU A 21 -3.92 12.87 -10.25
N THR A 22 -4.93 12.36 -10.95
CA THR A 22 -6.14 13.11 -11.32
C THR A 22 -7.37 12.22 -11.11
N THR A 23 -8.57 12.79 -11.22
CA THR A 23 -9.82 12.02 -11.24
C THR A 23 -9.78 10.93 -12.31
N ASP A 24 -9.33 11.26 -13.53
CA ASP A 24 -9.33 10.32 -14.65
C ASP A 24 -8.36 9.16 -14.41
N THR A 25 -7.13 9.43 -13.96
CA THR A 25 -6.14 8.37 -13.74
C THR A 25 -6.53 7.46 -12.57
N LEU A 26 -7.19 8.00 -11.54
CA LEU A 26 -7.78 7.19 -10.46
C LEU A 26 -8.90 6.27 -10.97
N LEU A 27 -9.78 6.78 -11.85
CA LEU A 27 -10.86 5.98 -12.44
C LEU A 27 -10.29 4.88 -13.34
N GLU A 28 -9.35 5.21 -14.22
CA GLU A 28 -8.64 4.24 -15.07
C GLU A 28 -7.96 3.15 -14.22
N LEU A 29 -7.26 3.54 -13.14
CA LEU A 29 -6.61 2.59 -12.24
C LEU A 29 -7.64 1.68 -11.53
N SER A 30 -8.76 2.23 -11.06
CA SER A 30 -9.82 1.46 -10.40
C SER A 30 -10.49 0.44 -11.33
N MET A 31 -10.41 0.68 -12.64
CA MET A 31 -10.89 -0.22 -13.70
C MET A 31 -9.77 -1.08 -14.31
N ARG A 32 -8.55 -1.00 -13.79
CA ARG A 32 -7.34 -1.67 -14.30
C ARG A 32 -7.08 -1.39 -15.78
N GLU A 33 -7.43 -0.19 -16.23
CA GLU A 33 -7.13 0.31 -17.59
C GLU A 33 -5.69 0.81 -17.70
N ILE A 34 -5.07 1.12 -16.56
CA ILE A 34 -3.64 1.36 -16.38
C ILE A 34 -3.10 0.46 -15.26
N GLY A 35 -1.79 0.20 -15.27
CA GLY A 35 -1.14 -0.67 -14.27
C GLY A 35 -0.75 0.08 -13.00
N ALA A 36 -0.37 1.35 -13.12
CA ALA A 36 0.01 2.19 -11.99
C ALA A 36 -0.13 3.69 -12.30
N ILE A 37 -0.15 4.49 -11.24
CA ILE A 37 0.07 5.94 -11.26
C ILE A 37 1.41 6.18 -10.57
N HIS A 38 2.36 6.85 -11.22
CA HIS A 38 3.67 7.21 -10.67
C HIS A 38 3.88 8.72 -10.76
N VAL A 39 3.70 9.40 -9.63
CA VAL A 39 3.92 10.85 -9.53
C VAL A 39 5.32 11.10 -9.00
N LYS A 40 6.21 11.55 -9.89
CA LYS A 40 7.59 11.89 -9.53
C LYS A 40 7.66 13.16 -8.69
N GLY A 41 8.56 13.19 -7.70
CA GLY A 41 8.75 14.36 -6.85
C GLY A 41 7.49 14.79 -6.09
N TYR A 42 6.62 13.82 -5.79
CA TYR A 42 5.35 14.04 -5.10
C TYR A 42 5.52 14.72 -3.73
N TYR A 43 6.61 14.41 -3.02
CA TYR A 43 6.89 14.90 -1.68
C TYR A 43 8.32 15.47 -1.59
N PRO A 44 8.57 16.56 -0.83
CA PRO A 44 9.90 17.17 -0.77
C PRO A 44 10.95 16.19 -0.25
N VAL A 45 12.00 15.96 -1.05
CA VAL A 45 13.04 14.94 -0.79
C VAL A 45 13.76 15.19 0.52
N ASP A 46 14.05 16.45 0.85
CA ASP A 46 14.73 16.84 2.09
C ASP A 46 13.88 16.54 3.33
N VAL A 47 12.56 16.71 3.26
CA VAL A 47 11.63 16.37 4.34
C VAL A 47 11.53 14.85 4.47
N ALA A 48 11.42 14.15 3.34
CA ALA A 48 11.32 12.70 3.28
C ALA A 48 12.56 12.02 3.91
N ASP A 49 13.76 12.49 3.55
CA ASP A 49 15.02 11.91 4.04
C ASP A 49 15.26 12.20 5.53
N ARG A 50 14.87 13.39 6.03
CA ARG A 50 14.90 13.69 7.47
C ARG A 50 14.00 12.75 8.26
N ALA A 51 12.77 12.50 7.79
CA ALA A 51 11.85 11.57 8.43
C ALA A 51 12.37 10.12 8.35
N ALA A 52 12.88 9.70 7.18
CA ALA A 52 13.47 8.37 6.96
C ALA A 52 14.63 8.09 7.94
N SER A 53 15.48 9.08 8.20
CA SER A 53 16.58 8.96 9.17
C SER A 53 16.09 8.65 10.59
N ARG A 54 14.97 9.27 11.01
CA ARG A 54 14.35 9.02 12.32
C ARG A 54 13.65 7.67 12.41
N CYS A 55 13.33 7.05 11.28
CA CYS A 55 12.66 5.74 11.23
C CYS A 55 13.60 4.58 11.58
N ILE A 56 14.89 4.70 11.26
CA ILE A 56 15.87 3.60 11.40
C ILE A 56 16.03 3.17 12.87
N ASP A 57 16.01 4.14 13.79
CA ASP A 57 16.17 3.93 15.24
C ASP A 57 14.88 4.25 16.00
N HIS A 58 13.72 4.19 15.34
CA HIS A 58 12.45 4.55 15.95
C HIS A 58 12.09 3.58 17.10
N PRO A 59 11.65 4.05 18.28
CA PRO A 59 11.33 3.18 19.41
C PRO A 59 10.25 2.13 19.12
N LYS A 60 9.30 2.47 18.22
CA LYS A 60 8.23 1.56 17.77
C LYS A 60 8.60 0.71 16.54
N LEU A 61 9.88 0.64 16.14
CA LEU A 61 10.31 -0.20 15.00
C LEU A 61 10.26 -1.69 15.37
N GLY A 62 9.33 -2.43 14.76
CA GLY A 62 9.21 -3.90 14.86
C GLY A 62 9.48 -4.60 13.51
N HIS A 63 9.13 -5.90 13.40
CA HIS A 63 9.20 -6.69 12.13
C HIS A 63 7.96 -7.57 11.91
N TYR A 64 7.54 -7.78 10.65
CA TYR A 64 6.36 -8.63 10.31
C TYR A 64 6.40 -10.04 10.89
N ASN A 65 5.22 -10.55 11.22
CA ASN A 65 5.09 -11.85 11.90
C ASN A 65 5.28 -13.02 10.94
N LYS A 66 4.95 -12.84 9.65
CA LYS A 66 4.97 -13.91 8.66
C LYS A 66 6.38 -14.21 8.13
N LYS A 67 6.62 -15.49 7.83
CA LYS A 67 7.96 -16.05 7.54
C LYS A 67 8.73 -15.23 6.50
N TYR A 68 8.12 -14.92 5.35
CA TYR A 68 8.81 -14.28 4.23
C TYR A 68 8.84 -12.76 4.27
N THR A 69 8.11 -12.13 5.19
CA THR A 69 8.09 -10.67 5.38
C THR A 69 8.69 -10.24 6.71
N SER A 70 9.03 -11.19 7.59
CA SER A 70 9.65 -10.94 8.90
C SER A 70 11.01 -10.25 8.86
N SER A 71 11.63 -10.16 7.69
CA SER A 71 12.85 -9.37 7.48
C SER A 71 12.59 -7.88 7.24
N VAL A 72 11.34 -7.46 7.05
CA VAL A 72 10.94 -6.08 6.78
C VAL A 72 10.54 -5.41 8.10
N GLY A 73 11.16 -4.28 8.39
CA GLY A 73 10.81 -3.46 9.54
C GLY A 73 9.50 -2.69 9.30
N ARG A 74 8.76 -2.41 10.38
CA ARG A 74 7.56 -1.57 10.35
C ARG A 74 7.45 -0.69 11.58
N ILE A 75 6.96 0.53 11.39
CA ILE A 75 6.57 1.45 12.45
C ILE A 75 5.06 1.62 12.41
N CYS A 76 4.44 1.45 13.58
CA CYS A 76 3.00 1.29 13.78
C CYS A 76 2.49 -0.03 13.18
N THR A 77 1.62 -0.71 13.92
CA THR A 77 1.12 -2.03 13.56
C THR A 77 0.05 -1.90 12.46
N PRO A 78 0.27 -2.48 11.26
CA PRO A 78 -0.75 -2.52 10.21
C PRO A 78 -1.88 -3.50 10.59
N HIS A 79 -3.06 -3.37 9.98
CA HIS A 79 -4.22 -4.22 10.34
C HIS A 79 -3.94 -5.72 10.14
N ILE A 80 -3.17 -6.10 9.11
CA ILE A 80 -2.79 -7.50 8.81
C ILE A 80 -2.16 -8.23 10.00
N ASP A 81 -1.44 -7.51 10.86
CA ASP A 81 -0.79 -8.08 12.05
C ASP A 81 -1.80 -8.47 13.15
N SER A 82 -3.09 -8.16 12.98
CA SER A 82 -4.14 -8.65 13.88
C SER A 82 -4.45 -10.13 13.69
N GLU A 83 -4.14 -10.75 12.53
CA GLU A 83 -4.26 -12.20 12.29
C GLU A 83 -5.57 -12.85 12.78
N TRP A 84 -6.71 -12.15 12.65
CA TRP A 84 -8.02 -12.58 13.17
C TRP A 84 -8.13 -12.70 14.71
N ASP A 85 -7.13 -12.21 15.46
CA ASP A 85 -7.16 -12.11 16.92
C ASP A 85 -7.92 -10.85 17.37
N PRO A 86 -9.04 -11.00 18.11
CA PRO A 86 -9.84 -9.86 18.57
C PRO A 86 -9.08 -8.92 19.52
N LEU A 87 -8.08 -9.42 20.27
CA LEU A 87 -7.29 -8.57 21.17
C LEU A 87 -6.32 -7.69 20.38
N ALA A 88 -5.62 -8.27 19.41
CA ALA A 88 -4.76 -7.53 18.49
C ALA A 88 -5.55 -6.52 17.65
N ALA A 89 -6.73 -6.89 17.13
CA ALA A 89 -7.61 -5.98 16.40
C ALA A 89 -8.08 -4.80 17.27
N ARG A 90 -8.46 -5.06 18.53
CA ARG A 90 -8.81 -3.99 19.48
C ARG A 90 -7.63 -3.07 19.74
N LYS A 91 -6.44 -3.62 19.98
CA LYS A 91 -5.22 -2.84 20.18
C LYS A 91 -4.90 -1.95 18.98
N TYR A 92 -5.02 -2.48 17.76
CA TYR A 92 -4.85 -1.70 16.53
C TYR A 92 -5.75 -0.46 16.51
N HIS A 93 -7.04 -0.62 16.83
CA HIS A 93 -8.00 0.48 16.84
C HIS A 93 -7.77 1.46 18.00
N ASP A 94 -7.45 0.97 19.19
CA ASP A 94 -7.19 1.80 20.37
C ASP A 94 -5.95 2.69 20.16
N GLU A 95 -4.92 2.18 19.47
CA GLU A 95 -3.67 2.89 19.19
C GLU A 95 -3.72 3.73 17.90
N ALA A 96 -4.79 3.66 17.09
CA ALA A 96 -4.81 4.24 15.74
C ALA A 96 -4.55 5.76 15.72
N VAL A 97 -5.20 6.51 16.62
CA VAL A 97 -5.05 7.98 16.69
C VAL A 97 -3.66 8.36 17.21
N GLU A 98 -3.16 7.66 18.22
CA GLU A 98 -1.81 7.88 18.77
C GLU A 98 -0.76 7.62 17.68
N ASN A 99 -0.86 6.51 16.96
CA ASN A 99 0.03 6.17 15.86
C ASN A 99 0.02 7.24 14.75
N ILE A 100 -1.15 7.81 14.41
CA ILE A 100 -1.23 8.93 13.46
C ILE A 100 -0.47 10.16 14.00
N GLN A 101 -0.59 10.48 15.29
CA GLN A 101 0.11 11.63 15.88
C GLN A 101 1.61 11.43 15.99
N ASP A 102 2.06 10.23 16.35
CA ASP A 102 3.48 9.88 16.38
C ASP A 102 4.11 10.04 15.00
N LEU A 103 3.45 9.53 13.96
CA LEU A 103 3.91 9.72 12.59
C LEU A 103 3.95 11.18 12.20
N ARG A 104 2.92 11.98 12.51
CA ARG A 104 2.95 13.44 12.26
C ARG A 104 4.11 14.14 12.95
N THR A 105 4.50 13.68 14.13
CA THR A 105 5.67 14.21 14.85
C THR A 105 6.98 13.98 14.10
N LEU A 106 7.11 12.86 13.36
CA LEU A 106 8.29 12.58 12.54
C LEU A 106 8.49 13.60 11.42
N PHE A 107 7.38 14.09 10.84
CA PHE A 107 7.38 15.01 9.70
C PHE A 107 7.23 16.49 10.07
N ALA A 108 6.91 16.79 11.33
CA ALA A 108 6.71 18.15 11.82
C ALA A 108 7.89 19.08 11.44
N PRO A 109 7.61 20.32 10.97
CA PRO A 109 6.30 20.98 10.90
C PRO A 109 5.49 20.70 9.62
N HIS A 110 5.89 19.74 8.79
CA HIS A 110 5.23 19.44 7.51
C HIS A 110 4.13 18.39 7.69
N LEU A 111 3.15 18.40 6.78
CA LEU A 111 2.17 17.31 6.66
C LEU A 111 2.85 16.00 6.29
N THR A 112 2.41 14.87 6.82
CA THR A 112 2.88 13.56 6.33
C THR A 112 2.47 13.36 4.87
N PRO A 113 3.21 12.56 4.06
CA PRO A 113 2.77 12.24 2.70
C PRO A 113 1.44 11.49 2.70
N ALA A 114 1.15 10.66 3.73
CA ALA A 114 -0.15 10.02 3.90
C ALA A 114 -1.29 11.04 4.12
N ASP A 115 -1.06 12.08 4.94
CA ASP A 115 -2.04 13.17 5.10
C ASP A 115 -2.29 13.89 3.79
N LYS A 116 -1.23 14.19 3.04
CA LYS A 116 -1.32 14.84 1.73
C LYS A 116 -2.16 14.02 0.75
N ILE A 117 -1.89 12.72 0.62
CA ILE A 117 -2.63 11.88 -0.34
C ILE A 117 -4.08 11.70 0.08
N ARG A 118 -4.39 11.59 1.38
CA ARG A 118 -5.79 11.50 1.86
C ARG A 118 -6.62 12.70 1.40
N LEU A 119 -6.07 13.90 1.52
CA LEU A 119 -6.77 15.13 1.14
C LEU A 119 -7.01 15.16 -0.37
N GLN A 120 -5.99 14.82 -1.16
CA GLN A 120 -6.11 14.79 -2.61
C GLN A 120 -7.08 13.72 -3.10
N LEU A 121 -7.08 12.52 -2.52
CA LEU A 121 -8.06 11.48 -2.87
C LEU A 121 -9.49 11.94 -2.57
N GLN A 122 -9.69 12.69 -1.48
CA GLN A 122 -11.00 13.24 -1.16
C GLN A 122 -11.45 14.33 -2.15
N GLU A 123 -10.52 15.09 -2.72
CA GLU A 123 -10.80 16.13 -3.71
C GLU A 123 -10.98 15.56 -5.13
N PHE A 124 -10.20 14.54 -5.50
CA PHE A 124 -10.15 14.01 -6.86
C PHE A 124 -11.12 12.87 -7.11
N TRP A 125 -11.48 12.08 -6.10
CA TRP A 125 -12.43 10.99 -6.32
C TRP A 125 -13.87 11.51 -6.37
N PRO A 126 -14.71 11.12 -7.35
CA PRO A 126 -16.05 11.68 -7.49
C PRO A 126 -16.96 11.47 -6.27
N GLY A 127 -16.83 10.32 -5.61
CA GLY A 127 -17.55 10.00 -4.36
C GLY A 127 -16.89 10.52 -3.08
N GLY A 128 -15.75 11.23 -3.18
CA GLY A 128 -14.91 11.62 -2.04
C GLY A 128 -14.07 10.47 -1.47
N ALA A 129 -13.46 10.67 -0.30
CA ALA A 129 -12.66 9.63 0.38
C ALA A 129 -12.70 9.79 1.91
N ASN A 130 -12.62 8.70 2.68
CA ASN A 130 -12.69 8.73 4.15
C ASN A 130 -11.77 7.69 4.82
N ILE A 131 -11.45 7.87 6.10
CA ILE A 131 -10.77 6.83 6.88
C ILE A 131 -11.68 5.59 6.92
N GLN A 132 -11.13 4.41 6.63
CA GLN A 132 -11.85 3.15 6.78
C GLN A 132 -12.27 2.95 8.25
N ARG A 133 -13.44 2.34 8.44
CA ARG A 133 -13.87 1.85 9.74
C ARG A 133 -14.06 0.35 9.69
N LEU A 134 -13.65 -0.37 10.72
CA LEU A 134 -13.91 -1.78 10.89
C LEU A 134 -14.65 -1.96 12.20
N HIS A 135 -15.81 -2.61 12.16
CA HIS A 135 -16.69 -2.78 13.33
C HIS A 135 -16.96 -1.45 14.07
N GLY A 136 -17.16 -0.38 13.31
CA GLY A 136 -17.39 0.96 13.86
C GLY A 136 -16.15 1.68 14.41
N HIS A 137 -14.94 1.14 14.33
CA HIS A 137 -13.72 1.80 14.81
C HIS A 137 -12.86 2.32 13.66
N SER A 138 -12.27 3.51 13.81
CA SER A 138 -11.40 4.08 12.79
C SER A 138 -10.10 3.28 12.63
N CYS A 139 -9.67 3.11 11.39
CA CYS A 139 -8.38 2.52 11.08
C CYS A 139 -7.23 3.52 11.17
N PHE A 140 -6.04 2.98 11.39
CA PHE A 140 -4.78 3.68 11.25
C PHE A 140 -4.43 3.86 9.76
N VAL A 141 -3.63 4.88 9.42
CA VAL A 141 -3.21 5.19 8.05
C VAL A 141 -1.77 5.67 8.04
N GLY A 142 -0.96 5.12 7.16
CA GLY A 142 0.41 5.58 6.93
C GLY A 142 1.49 4.70 7.54
N ALA A 143 1.32 3.38 7.58
CA ALA A 143 2.37 2.49 8.09
C ALA A 143 3.71 2.76 7.37
N ILE A 144 4.81 2.83 8.13
CA ILE A 144 6.14 2.97 7.53
C ILE A 144 6.78 1.59 7.44
N ARG A 145 7.25 1.24 6.24
CA ARG A 145 8.02 0.02 5.96
C ARG A 145 9.50 0.39 5.84
N VAL A 146 10.35 -0.31 6.60
CA VAL A 146 11.79 -0.11 6.68
C VAL A 146 12.51 -1.35 6.18
N PHE A 147 13.07 -1.28 4.97
CA PHE A 147 13.86 -2.35 4.39
C PHE A 147 15.32 -2.11 4.69
N ARG A 148 15.94 -3.06 5.38
CA ARG A 148 17.37 -3.07 5.67
C ARG A 148 18.15 -3.55 4.45
N PRO A 149 19.30 -2.92 4.16
CA PRO A 149 20.18 -3.36 3.09
C PRO A 149 20.55 -4.85 3.25
N SER A 150 20.67 -5.55 2.14
CA SER A 150 21.09 -6.95 1.99
C SER A 150 20.21 -8.01 2.66
N SER A 151 19.33 -7.65 3.60
CA SER A 151 18.62 -8.57 4.50
C SER A 151 17.11 -8.59 4.31
N SER A 152 16.48 -7.45 4.03
CA SER A 152 15.03 -7.41 3.80
C SER A 152 14.66 -8.04 2.46
N ARG A 153 13.61 -8.86 2.47
CA ARG A 153 12.99 -9.49 1.30
C ARG A 153 11.48 -9.27 1.38
N PHE A 154 10.87 -8.96 0.25
CA PHE A 154 9.42 -8.83 0.13
C PHE A 154 9.03 -9.48 -1.19
N TYR A 155 8.76 -10.78 -1.06
CA TYR A 155 8.53 -11.70 -2.16
C TYR A 155 7.21 -11.40 -2.89
N PRO A 156 7.01 -11.89 -4.12
CA PRO A 156 5.74 -11.75 -4.83
C PRO A 156 4.54 -12.17 -3.97
N HIS A 157 3.61 -11.25 -3.73
CA HIS A 157 2.40 -11.45 -2.94
C HIS A 157 1.29 -10.51 -3.45
N ASN A 158 0.12 -10.60 -2.84
CA ASN A 158 -0.94 -9.63 -2.99
C ASN A 158 -1.51 -9.26 -1.61
N ASP A 159 -2.03 -8.04 -1.50
CA ASP A 159 -2.67 -7.55 -0.28
C ASP A 159 -4.17 -7.39 -0.54
N THR A 160 -5.01 -7.99 0.31
CA THR A 160 -6.46 -7.89 0.21
C THR A 160 -7.12 -8.00 1.58
N ILE A 161 -7.75 -6.91 2.04
CA ILE A 161 -8.28 -6.80 3.41
C ILE A 161 -9.38 -7.82 3.73
N ILE A 162 -10.11 -8.32 2.72
CA ILE A 162 -11.16 -9.34 2.92
C ILE A 162 -10.60 -10.70 3.37
N GLU A 163 -9.29 -10.92 3.25
CA GLU A 163 -8.61 -12.12 3.77
C GLU A 163 -8.14 -11.92 5.23
N GLU A 164 -8.31 -10.71 5.76
CA GLU A 164 -7.81 -10.28 7.07
C GLU A 164 -8.93 -9.85 8.04
N SER A 165 -10.12 -9.55 7.51
CA SER A 165 -11.25 -9.07 8.29
C SER A 165 -12.58 -9.44 7.63
N ASP A 166 -13.57 -9.78 8.45
CA ASP A 166 -14.96 -10.02 8.08
C ASP A 166 -15.87 -8.81 8.36
N ALA A 167 -15.27 -7.64 8.62
CA ALA A 167 -16.01 -6.43 8.95
C ALA A 167 -17.05 -6.10 7.87
N PRO A 168 -18.33 -5.86 8.23
CA PRO A 168 -19.39 -5.62 7.26
C PRO A 168 -19.14 -4.36 6.43
N GLU A 169 -18.35 -3.41 6.93
CA GLU A 169 -17.93 -2.21 6.19
C GLU A 169 -17.08 -2.52 4.95
N LEU A 170 -16.50 -3.72 4.83
CA LEU A 170 -15.74 -4.17 3.67
C LEU A 170 -16.63 -4.74 2.56
N ALA A 171 -17.93 -4.93 2.83
CA ALA A 171 -18.85 -5.50 1.87
C ALA A 171 -18.94 -4.64 0.59
N GLY A 172 -18.68 -5.28 -0.55
CA GLY A 172 -18.75 -4.63 -1.86
C GLY A 172 -17.57 -3.72 -2.18
N ILE A 173 -16.40 -3.93 -1.55
CA ILE A 173 -15.13 -3.47 -2.12
C ILE A 173 -15.01 -4.10 -3.51
N GLU A 174 -14.98 -3.24 -4.51
CA GLU A 174 -14.76 -3.66 -5.88
C GLU A 174 -13.26 -3.78 -6.14
N GLU A 175 -12.42 -2.81 -5.76
CA GLU A 175 -10.96 -2.80 -5.96
C GLU A 175 -10.22 -2.41 -4.67
N GLN A 176 -8.98 -2.86 -4.52
CA GLN A 176 -8.07 -2.41 -3.47
C GLN A 176 -6.77 -1.91 -4.10
N MET A 177 -6.44 -0.65 -3.86
CA MET A 177 -5.19 -0.03 -4.28
C MET A 177 -4.26 0.16 -3.09
N VAL A 178 -2.98 0.32 -3.34
CA VAL A 178 -1.99 0.78 -2.36
C VAL A 178 -1.30 2.02 -2.89
N ALA A 179 -1.18 3.04 -2.05
CA ALA A 179 -0.36 4.22 -2.27
C ALA A 179 0.95 4.04 -1.50
N ASN A 180 2.05 3.88 -2.23
CA ASN A 180 3.41 3.83 -1.69
C ASN A 180 4.07 5.20 -1.88
N MET A 181 4.48 5.81 -0.76
CA MET A 181 5.14 7.11 -0.70
C MET A 181 6.59 6.89 -0.27
N TYR A 182 7.54 7.17 -1.17
CA TYR A 182 8.94 6.80 -1.00
C TYR A 182 9.69 7.87 -0.21
N LEU A 183 10.17 7.52 0.99
CA LEU A 183 10.91 8.44 1.84
C LEU A 183 12.42 8.39 1.56
N ARG A 184 12.93 7.19 1.29
CA ARG A 184 14.31 6.93 0.90
C ARG A 184 14.36 5.69 0.02
N THR A 185 15.15 5.74 -1.05
CA THR A 185 15.34 4.62 -1.97
C THR A 185 16.84 4.37 -2.20
N PRO A 186 17.26 3.10 -2.40
CA PRO A 186 18.62 2.78 -2.77
C PRO A 186 18.86 3.09 -4.25
N LYS A 187 20.13 3.29 -4.63
CA LYS A 187 20.52 3.47 -6.03
C LYS A 187 20.37 2.19 -6.87
N GLN A 188 20.47 1.03 -6.22
CA GLN A 188 20.39 -0.29 -6.83
C GLN A 188 19.47 -1.17 -5.99
N GLY A 189 18.59 -1.91 -6.68
CA GLY A 189 17.54 -2.70 -6.07
C GLY A 189 16.43 -1.83 -5.46
N GLY A 190 15.58 -2.44 -4.63
CA GLY A 190 14.41 -1.76 -4.06
C GLY A 190 13.31 -1.42 -5.08
N ASP A 191 13.39 -1.99 -6.28
CA ASP A 191 12.45 -1.81 -7.37
C ASP A 191 11.10 -2.43 -7.01
N LEU A 192 10.03 -1.75 -7.39
CA LEU A 192 8.68 -2.30 -7.35
C LEU A 192 8.46 -3.15 -8.60
N GLN A 193 8.12 -4.42 -8.42
CA GLN A 193 7.75 -5.34 -9.50
C GLN A 193 6.24 -5.55 -9.49
N LEU A 194 5.59 -5.38 -10.64
CA LEU A 194 4.14 -5.51 -10.82
C LEU A 194 3.84 -6.53 -11.92
N TRP A 195 3.10 -7.57 -11.56
CA TRP A 195 2.68 -8.64 -12.49
C TRP A 195 1.43 -8.32 -13.29
N LEU A 196 0.69 -7.29 -12.87
CA LEU A 196 -0.50 -6.78 -13.56
C LEU A 196 -1.63 -7.80 -13.73
N ARG A 197 -1.60 -8.87 -12.92
CA ARG A 197 -2.64 -9.90 -12.82
C ARG A 197 -2.89 -10.25 -11.37
N ASP A 198 -4.08 -10.77 -11.08
CA ASP A 198 -4.33 -11.41 -9.80
C ASP A 198 -3.52 -12.73 -9.68
N PRO A 199 -3.19 -13.16 -8.46
CA PRO A 199 -2.66 -14.50 -8.22
C PRO A 199 -3.66 -15.59 -8.62
N THR A 200 -3.16 -16.75 -9.03
CA THR A 200 -4.00 -17.94 -9.24
C THR A 200 -4.53 -18.47 -7.90
N PRO A 201 -5.57 -19.32 -7.90
CA PRO A 201 -6.05 -19.96 -6.66
C PRO A 201 -4.96 -20.70 -5.88
N GLU A 202 -4.04 -21.38 -6.57
CA GLU A 202 -2.93 -22.10 -5.96
C GLU A 202 -1.88 -21.14 -5.37
N GLU A 203 -1.58 -20.06 -6.08
CA GLU A 203 -0.70 -18.98 -5.58
C GLU A 203 -1.31 -18.33 -4.34
N MET A 204 -2.61 -18.06 -4.32
CA MET A 204 -3.33 -17.48 -3.16
C MET A 204 -3.20 -18.34 -1.90
N VAL A 205 -3.31 -19.66 -2.03
CA VAL A 205 -3.12 -20.59 -0.89
C VAL A 205 -1.70 -20.46 -0.34
N LYS A 206 -0.68 -20.49 -1.22
CA LYS A 206 0.72 -20.33 -0.80
C LYS A 206 0.97 -18.97 -0.14
N ILE A 207 0.49 -17.87 -0.74
CA ILE A 207 0.69 -16.52 -0.22
C ILE A 207 0.11 -16.41 1.19
N ARG A 208 -1.09 -16.95 1.42
CA ARG A 208 -1.72 -16.95 2.74
C ARG A 208 -0.87 -17.62 3.82
N ASP A 209 -0.26 -18.75 3.48
CA ASP A 209 0.48 -19.59 4.42
C ASP A 209 1.83 -18.98 4.83
N VAL A 210 2.55 -18.36 3.89
CA VAL A 210 3.96 -17.96 4.10
C VAL A 210 4.29 -16.51 3.75
N GLU A 211 3.32 -15.74 3.23
CA GLU A 211 3.45 -14.36 2.77
C GLU A 211 4.41 -14.19 1.60
N GLY A 212 4.16 -14.96 0.54
CA GLY A 212 4.75 -14.74 -0.76
C GLY A 212 5.12 -16.01 -1.52
N LEU A 213 5.48 -15.81 -2.78
CA LEU A 213 5.94 -16.83 -3.70
C LEU A 213 7.46 -16.73 -3.88
N LEU A 214 8.14 -17.84 -4.17
CA LEU A 214 9.56 -17.75 -4.51
C LEU A 214 9.72 -17.06 -5.89
N PRO A 215 10.70 -16.18 -6.09
CA PRO A 215 10.83 -15.42 -7.34
C PRO A 215 10.99 -16.30 -8.58
N ASP A 216 11.64 -17.46 -8.43
CA ASP A 216 11.85 -18.41 -9.52
C ASP A 216 10.59 -19.25 -9.84
N GLU A 217 9.54 -19.17 -9.03
CA GLU A 217 8.24 -19.82 -9.25
C GLU A 217 7.23 -18.93 -9.99
N VAL A 218 7.56 -17.65 -10.22
CA VAL A 218 6.69 -16.68 -10.88
C VAL A 218 7.37 -16.19 -12.15
N GLU A 219 6.59 -15.89 -13.18
CA GLU A 219 7.11 -15.31 -14.42
C GLU A 219 7.79 -13.95 -14.19
N GLN A 220 8.47 -13.41 -15.20
CA GLN A 220 9.02 -12.06 -15.09
C GLN A 220 7.90 -11.01 -15.04
N ALA A 221 7.99 -10.08 -14.08
CA ALA A 221 7.07 -8.95 -14.01
C ALA A 221 7.14 -8.10 -15.30
N PRO A 222 6.01 -7.87 -15.99
CA PRO A 222 5.94 -7.04 -17.19
C PRO A 222 6.17 -5.54 -16.91
N LEU A 223 6.02 -5.11 -15.66
CA LEU A 223 6.28 -3.75 -15.24
C LEU A 223 7.18 -3.72 -14.00
N VAL A 224 8.31 -3.03 -14.11
CA VAL A 224 9.26 -2.79 -13.02
C VAL A 224 9.49 -1.29 -12.93
N ILE A 225 9.34 -0.73 -11.73
CA ILE A 225 9.50 0.70 -11.46
C ILE A 225 10.58 0.89 -10.41
N HIS A 226 11.64 1.62 -10.75
CA HIS A 226 12.61 2.13 -9.78
C HIS A 226 12.11 3.48 -9.23
N PRO A 227 11.74 3.56 -7.95
CA PRO A 227 11.24 4.79 -7.36
C PRO A 227 12.40 5.70 -6.92
N ASP A 228 12.23 7.00 -7.13
CA ASP A 228 13.09 8.01 -6.52
C ASP A 228 12.54 8.40 -5.12
N ALA A 229 13.41 8.88 -4.23
CA ALA A 229 12.94 9.47 -2.98
C ALA A 229 12.03 10.67 -3.26
N GLY A 230 10.91 10.76 -2.53
CA GLY A 230 9.86 11.74 -2.76
C GLY A 230 8.75 11.30 -3.71
N ASP A 231 8.90 10.17 -4.41
CA ASP A 231 7.87 9.69 -5.34
C ASP A 231 6.62 9.12 -4.65
N LEU A 232 5.51 9.13 -5.36
CA LEU A 232 4.28 8.40 -5.05
C LEU A 232 4.02 7.38 -6.16
N ILE A 233 3.75 6.13 -5.79
CA ILE A 233 3.25 5.11 -6.72
C ILE A 233 1.95 4.53 -6.17
N ILE A 234 0.88 4.58 -6.96
CA ILE A 234 -0.41 3.93 -6.67
C ILE A 234 -0.64 2.80 -7.68
N PHE A 235 -0.99 1.61 -7.20
CA PHE A 235 -1.35 0.47 -8.03
C PHE A 235 -2.38 -0.42 -7.32
N SER A 236 -3.00 -1.38 -8.02
CA SER A 236 -3.90 -2.35 -7.41
C SER A 236 -3.11 -3.37 -6.58
N SER A 237 -3.30 -3.36 -5.26
CA SER A 237 -2.62 -4.28 -4.33
C SER A 237 -3.14 -5.72 -4.43
N ARG A 238 -4.31 -5.92 -5.05
CA ARG A 238 -4.86 -7.24 -5.35
C ARG A 238 -4.02 -8.03 -6.35
N MET A 239 -3.30 -7.32 -7.22
CA MET A 239 -2.44 -7.94 -8.21
C MET A 239 -1.09 -8.31 -7.59
N LEU A 240 -0.46 -9.34 -8.14
CA LEU A 240 0.86 -9.78 -7.70
C LEU A 240 1.88 -8.65 -7.79
N HIS A 241 2.61 -8.45 -6.69
CA HIS A 241 3.66 -7.45 -6.61
C HIS A 241 4.76 -7.85 -5.62
N ALA A 242 5.96 -7.32 -5.83
CA ALA A 242 7.14 -7.61 -5.02
C ALA A 242 8.06 -6.39 -4.93
N VAL A 243 9.06 -6.47 -4.05
CA VAL A 243 10.14 -5.49 -3.98
C VAL A 243 11.48 -6.20 -4.10
N THR A 244 12.31 -5.78 -5.05
CA THR A 244 13.67 -6.34 -5.18
C THR A 244 14.50 -6.01 -3.95
N PRO A 245 15.44 -6.89 -3.54
CA PRO A 245 16.32 -6.62 -2.40
C PRO A 245 17.02 -5.27 -2.56
N SER A 246 17.17 -4.53 -1.47
CA SER A 246 17.99 -3.30 -1.46
C SER A 246 19.42 -3.69 -1.12
N ASP A 247 20.40 -3.25 -1.90
CA ASP A 247 21.79 -3.69 -1.70
C ASP A 247 22.54 -2.88 -0.65
N GLU A 248 22.71 -1.57 -0.90
CA GLU A 248 23.66 -0.72 -0.15
C GLU A 248 23.01 0.20 0.89
N SER A 249 21.74 0.58 0.71
CA SER A 249 21.07 1.54 1.58
C SER A 249 19.62 1.13 1.89
N TYR A 250 19.07 1.76 2.93
CA TYR A 250 17.70 1.50 3.35
C TYR A 250 16.71 1.95 2.28
N ARG A 251 15.70 1.10 2.02
CA ARG A 251 14.47 1.51 1.33
C ARG A 251 13.40 1.76 2.38
N ILE A 252 12.95 3.00 2.49
CA ILE A 252 11.96 3.42 3.49
C ILE A 252 10.80 4.04 2.75
N GLY A 253 9.61 3.52 2.98
CA GLY A 253 8.38 4.02 2.39
C GLY A 253 7.26 4.07 3.41
N MET A 254 6.39 5.05 3.27
CA MET A 254 5.09 5.08 3.92
C MET A 254 4.07 4.45 2.98
N ALA A 255 3.10 3.70 3.50
CA ALA A 255 2.07 3.05 2.70
C ALA A 255 0.68 3.33 3.27
N ALA A 256 -0.32 3.36 2.38
CA ALA A 256 -1.73 3.32 2.74
C ALA A 256 -2.48 2.48 1.71
N PHE A 257 -3.36 1.60 2.18
CA PHE A 257 -4.32 0.90 1.33
C PHE A 257 -5.54 1.76 1.09
N ILE A 258 -6.19 1.55 -0.05
CA ILE A 258 -7.34 2.30 -0.52
C ILE A 258 -8.41 1.32 -1.02
N GLY A 259 -9.57 1.30 -0.39
CA GLY A 259 -10.74 0.54 -0.81
C GLY A 259 -11.57 1.35 -1.80
N CYS A 260 -11.91 0.76 -2.94
CA CYS A 260 -12.77 1.35 -3.95
C CYS A 260 -14.06 0.55 -4.07
N TYR A 261 -15.17 1.26 -4.00
CA TYR A 261 -16.53 0.73 -3.93
C TYR A 261 -17.34 1.08 -5.20
N GLY A 262 -16.67 1.56 -6.24
CA GLY A 262 -17.27 2.26 -7.37
C GLY A 262 -17.14 3.78 -7.25
N SER A 263 -17.20 4.48 -8.39
CA SER A 263 -16.95 5.93 -8.47
C SER A 263 -17.99 6.81 -7.79
N ASP A 264 -19.20 6.30 -7.58
CA ASP A 264 -20.31 6.95 -6.90
C ASP A 264 -20.26 6.84 -5.38
N ARG A 265 -19.35 6.02 -4.85
CA ARG A 265 -19.13 5.81 -3.42
C ARG A 265 -17.76 6.36 -3.00
N PRO A 266 -17.60 6.80 -1.75
CA PRO A 266 -16.31 7.29 -1.27
C PRO A 266 -15.27 6.18 -1.31
N LEU A 267 -14.04 6.54 -1.65
CA LEU A 267 -12.88 5.70 -1.32
C LEU A 267 -12.75 5.60 0.20
N THR A 268 -12.14 4.52 0.66
CA THR A 268 -11.72 4.41 2.05
C THR A 268 -10.23 4.12 2.14
N TYR A 269 -9.57 4.46 3.25
CA TYR A 269 -8.14 4.21 3.40
C TYR A 269 -7.75 3.73 4.81
N TRP A 270 -6.74 2.85 4.87
CA TRP A 270 -6.19 2.24 6.08
C TRP A 270 -4.71 1.84 5.88
N SER A 271 -4.11 1.23 6.90
CA SER A 271 -2.81 0.56 6.84
C SER A 271 -2.80 -0.66 7.73
#